data_AF-A0A0P9FXM0-F1
#
_entry.id   AF-A0A0P9FXM0-F1
#
_cell.length_a   1.000
_cell.length_b   1.000
_cell.length_c   1.000
_cell.angle_alpha   90.00
_cell.angle_beta   90.00
_cell.angle_gamma   90.00
#
_symmetry.space_group_name_H-M   'P 1'
#
loop_
_entity.id
_entity.type
_entity.pdbx_description
1 polymer ?
#
loop_
_entity_poly.entity_id
_entity_poly.type
_entity_poly.pdbx_seq_one_letter_code
_entity_poly.pdbx_strand_id
1 'polypeptide(L)'
;MRAAHVRGLQRAFGEKALLRKLRVLLVENRGRWPLTDLYLTHPLLRSRGCTEEFRQVVLKFIEEKSGEDICRLVNSATSTLLTYILVGGEKDKKWVQDTMGWLKQQQLKDGGWHWKPKGELPLNARSEAWSTAMVFAALKTIDGANTGYMDAILEFLKRDWKERGWGGSPEVTMIYLSIGGINGNNRIMKEAIQPLRASQLPNGAWPGYSRKTCEGGIFKTCVILNALTAAGLGLNDESVLRGLKFVESKIDRILNARWGGVLIQGLCSLASALLRLGLID
;
A
#
# COMPACT_ATOMS: atom_id res chain seq x y z
N MET A 1 -20.93 -20.43 -15.07
CA MET A 1 -21.34 -19.23 -14.28
C MET A 1 -20.14 -18.37 -13.85
N ARG A 2 -19.08 -18.90 -13.22
CA ARG A 2 -17.90 -18.12 -12.77
C ARG A 2 -17.12 -17.41 -13.90
N ALA A 3 -16.86 -18.09 -15.02
CA ALA A 3 -16.12 -17.48 -16.15
C ALA A 3 -16.85 -16.30 -16.80
N ALA A 4 -18.18 -16.34 -16.87
CA ALA A 4 -18.99 -15.23 -17.37
C ALA A 4 -18.92 -14.01 -16.43
N HIS A 5 -18.87 -14.27 -15.11
CA HIS A 5 -18.74 -13.23 -14.11
C HIS A 5 -17.38 -12.54 -14.14
N VAL A 6 -16.29 -13.30 -14.25
CA VAL A 6 -14.93 -12.76 -14.42
C VAL A 6 -14.82 -11.92 -15.69
N ARG A 7 -15.34 -12.40 -16.83
CA ARG A 7 -15.38 -11.63 -18.08
C ARG A 7 -16.20 -10.34 -17.95
N GLY A 8 -17.30 -10.38 -17.18
CA GLY A 8 -18.09 -9.19 -16.86
C GLY A 8 -17.26 -8.14 -16.11
N LEU A 9 -16.53 -8.54 -15.07
CA LEU A 9 -15.66 -7.64 -14.30
C LEU A 9 -14.48 -7.11 -15.13
N GLN A 10 -13.86 -7.96 -15.96
CA GLN A 10 -12.80 -7.52 -16.89
C GLN A 10 -13.30 -6.44 -17.85
N ARG A 11 -14.49 -6.62 -18.43
CA ARG A 11 -15.12 -5.61 -19.27
C ARG A 11 -15.42 -4.33 -18.46
N ALA A 12 -16.06 -4.49 -17.30
CA ALA A 12 -16.49 -3.39 -16.46
C ALA A 12 -15.33 -2.50 -15.98
N PHE A 13 -14.16 -3.07 -15.68
CA PHE A 13 -13.01 -2.30 -15.20
C PHE A 13 -12.01 -1.94 -16.31
N GLY A 14 -11.80 -2.81 -17.30
CA GLY A 14 -10.89 -2.56 -18.41
C GLY A 14 -11.28 -1.33 -19.24
N GLU A 15 -12.59 -1.14 -19.48
CA GLU A 15 -13.10 0.02 -20.23
C GLU A 15 -13.00 1.34 -19.46
N LYS A 16 -12.86 1.30 -18.13
CA LYS A 16 -12.94 2.49 -17.26
C LYS A 16 -11.65 3.30 -17.19
N ALA A 17 -10.59 2.85 -17.86
CA ALA A 17 -9.31 3.57 -17.99
C ALA A 17 -8.75 4.09 -16.65
N LEU A 18 -8.88 3.29 -15.57
CA LEU A 18 -8.51 3.68 -14.20
C LEU A 18 -7.05 4.14 -14.09
N LEU A 19 -6.13 3.41 -14.72
CA LEU A 19 -4.72 3.77 -14.77
C LEU A 19 -4.49 5.06 -15.54
N ARG A 20 -5.19 5.28 -16.66
CA ARG A 20 -5.12 6.56 -17.39
C ARG A 20 -5.56 7.73 -16.49
N LYS A 21 -6.69 7.58 -15.76
CA LYS A 21 -7.15 8.61 -14.83
C LYS A 21 -6.13 8.89 -13.73
N LEU A 22 -5.57 7.84 -13.13
CA LEU A 22 -4.54 7.97 -12.09
C LEU A 22 -3.29 8.67 -12.64
N ARG A 23 -2.84 8.31 -13.85
CA ARG A 23 -1.70 8.94 -14.53
C ARG A 23 -1.92 10.42 -14.75
N VAL A 24 -3.08 10.82 -15.27
CA VAL A 24 -3.43 12.22 -15.50
C VAL A 24 -3.36 13.00 -14.19
N LEU A 25 -4.02 12.51 -13.13
CA LEU A 25 -3.99 13.16 -11.81
C LEU A 25 -2.58 13.33 -11.26
N LEU A 26 -1.74 12.30 -11.39
CA LEU A 26 -0.36 12.35 -10.93
C LEU A 26 0.46 13.36 -11.74
N VAL A 27 0.45 13.27 -13.07
CA VAL A 27 1.26 14.14 -13.93
C VAL A 27 0.86 15.62 -13.78
N GLU A 28 -0.43 15.94 -13.76
CA GLU A 28 -0.93 17.31 -13.56
C GLU A 28 -0.54 17.91 -12.21
N ASN A 29 -0.24 17.06 -11.22
CA ASN A 29 0.08 17.47 -9.85
C ASN A 29 1.50 17.12 -9.42
N ARG A 30 2.42 16.83 -10.36
CA ARG A 30 3.80 16.41 -10.06
C ARG A 30 4.58 17.35 -9.13
N GLY A 31 4.36 18.66 -9.25
CA GLY A 31 4.99 19.66 -8.38
C GLY A 31 4.44 19.67 -6.95
N ARG A 32 3.37 18.92 -6.68
CA ARG A 32 2.64 18.86 -5.40
C ARG A 32 2.66 17.47 -4.78
N TRP A 33 3.45 16.53 -5.31
CA TRP A 33 3.56 15.19 -4.74
C TRP A 33 4.24 15.26 -3.37
N PRO A 34 3.59 14.78 -2.29
CA PRO A 34 4.29 14.57 -1.04
C PRO A 34 5.07 13.26 -1.13
N LEU A 35 6.27 13.22 -0.54
CA LEU A 35 7.11 12.02 -0.54
C LEU A 35 6.41 10.83 0.15
N THR A 36 5.59 11.11 1.16
CA THR A 36 4.76 10.11 1.85
C THR A 36 3.78 9.38 0.94
N ASP A 37 3.38 10.00 -0.18
CA ASP A 37 2.36 9.44 -1.08
C ASP A 37 2.95 8.97 -2.43
N LEU A 38 4.27 8.80 -2.53
CA LEU A 38 4.88 8.23 -3.73
C LEU A 38 4.35 6.83 -4.09
N TYR A 39 3.80 6.09 -3.11
CA TYR A 39 3.09 4.83 -3.36
C TYR A 39 1.92 4.95 -4.34
N LEU A 40 1.35 6.16 -4.53
CA LEU A 40 0.30 6.41 -5.53
C LEU A 40 0.75 6.12 -6.96
N THR A 41 2.06 6.15 -7.21
CA THR A 41 2.65 5.82 -8.52
C THR A 41 2.75 4.31 -8.77
N HIS A 42 2.71 3.49 -7.72
CA HIS A 42 3.03 2.05 -7.81
C HIS A 42 2.15 1.25 -8.76
N PRO A 43 0.81 1.48 -8.85
CA PRO A 43 -0.01 0.77 -9.83
C PRO A 43 0.47 1.04 -11.26
N LEU A 44 0.83 2.29 -11.57
CA LEU A 44 1.32 2.66 -12.90
C LEU A 44 2.71 2.07 -13.16
N LEU A 45 3.60 2.09 -12.19
CA LEU A 45 4.94 1.52 -12.34
C LEU A 45 4.92 -0.01 -12.52
N ARG A 46 3.89 -0.68 -12.00
CA ARG A 46 3.66 -2.13 -12.12
C ARG A 46 2.82 -2.52 -13.34
N SER A 47 2.04 -1.60 -13.89
CA SER A 47 1.26 -1.83 -15.10
C SER A 47 2.17 -2.13 -16.28
N ARG A 48 1.73 -3.00 -17.19
CA ARG A 48 2.43 -3.28 -18.44
C ARG A 48 2.45 -2.05 -19.36
N GLY A 49 1.43 -1.20 -19.23
CA GLY A 49 1.33 0.07 -19.95
C GLY A 49 2.17 1.22 -19.37
N CYS A 50 3.06 0.96 -18.40
CA CYS A 50 3.95 1.99 -17.88
C CYS A 50 4.91 2.49 -18.97
N THR A 51 4.87 3.78 -19.27
CA THR A 51 5.76 4.37 -20.28
C THR A 51 7.06 4.84 -19.66
N GLU A 52 8.14 4.84 -20.45
CA GLU A 52 9.45 5.30 -19.98
C GLU A 52 9.41 6.76 -19.53
N GLU A 53 8.63 7.61 -20.19
CA GLU A 53 8.47 9.01 -19.77
C GLU A 53 7.89 9.13 -18.36
N PHE A 54 6.96 8.25 -17.98
CA PHE A 54 6.43 8.26 -16.62
C PHE A 54 7.47 7.79 -15.60
N ARG A 55 8.27 6.77 -15.94
CA ARG A 55 9.40 6.30 -15.11
C ARG A 55 10.39 7.44 -14.85
N GLN A 56 10.79 8.15 -15.91
CA GLN A 56 11.71 9.28 -15.82
C GLN A 56 11.14 10.44 -14.99
N VAL A 57 9.83 10.73 -15.10
CA VAL A 57 9.19 11.74 -14.24
C VAL A 57 9.31 11.37 -12.75
N VAL A 58 9.09 10.10 -12.40
CA VAL A 58 9.19 9.63 -11.01
C VAL A 58 10.64 9.63 -10.52
N LEU A 59 11.58 9.11 -11.33
CA LEU A 59 13.00 9.10 -11.01
C LEU A 59 13.53 10.52 -10.76
N LYS A 60 13.30 11.42 -11.72
CA LYS A 60 13.74 12.82 -11.61
C LYS A 60 13.15 13.49 -10.37
N PHE A 61 11.87 13.27 -10.08
CA PHE A 61 11.23 13.81 -8.88
C PHE A 61 11.94 13.35 -7.59
N ILE A 62 12.36 12.08 -7.51
CA ILE A 62 13.06 11.53 -6.35
C ILE A 62 14.50 12.08 -6.27
N GLU A 63 15.23 12.10 -7.39
CA GLU A 63 16.63 12.51 -7.43
C GLU A 63 16.83 14.02 -7.20
N GLU A 64 15.80 14.84 -7.43
CA GLU A 64 15.80 16.26 -7.09
C GLU A 64 15.61 16.54 -5.58
N LYS A 65 15.34 15.51 -4.75
CA LYS A 65 15.14 15.70 -3.31
C LYS A 65 16.43 15.62 -2.53
N SER A 66 16.54 16.49 -1.54
CA SER A 66 17.61 16.41 -0.55
C SER A 66 17.43 15.18 0.35
N GLY A 67 18.53 14.68 0.91
CA GLY A 67 18.47 13.64 1.93
C GLY A 67 17.67 14.06 3.16
N GLU A 68 17.69 15.35 3.52
CA GLU A 68 16.88 15.91 4.60
C GLU A 68 15.38 15.83 4.29
N ASP A 69 14.95 16.15 3.07
CA ASP A 69 13.55 16.02 2.67
C ASP A 69 13.08 14.57 2.70
N ILE A 70 13.91 13.65 2.20
CA ILE A 70 13.62 12.21 2.20
C ILE A 70 13.48 11.71 3.65
N CYS A 71 14.45 12.02 4.50
CA CYS A 71 14.51 11.59 5.89
C CYS A 71 13.69 12.46 6.86
N ARG A 72 12.89 13.42 6.38
CA ARG A 72 12.00 14.23 7.22
C ARG A 72 11.02 13.37 8.01
N LEU A 73 10.52 12.28 7.40
CA LEU A 73 9.64 11.32 8.04
C LEU A 73 10.05 9.90 7.68
N VAL A 74 9.76 8.94 8.57
CA VAL A 74 10.04 7.52 8.33
C VAL A 74 9.27 7.03 7.10
N ASN A 75 7.98 7.38 6.98
CA ASN A 75 7.16 6.98 5.85
C ASN A 75 7.54 7.70 4.54
N SER A 76 8.13 8.89 4.60
CA SER A 76 8.71 9.58 3.43
C SER A 76 9.92 8.80 2.92
N ALA A 77 10.86 8.46 3.80
CA ALA A 77 12.06 7.71 3.46
C ALA A 77 11.73 6.33 2.86
N THR A 78 10.85 5.57 3.52
CA THR A 78 10.46 4.23 3.02
C THR A 78 9.68 4.28 1.71
N SER A 79 8.73 5.21 1.56
CA SER A 79 7.95 5.38 0.33
C SER A 79 8.86 5.77 -0.84
N THR A 80 9.84 6.65 -0.59
CA THR A 80 10.86 7.04 -1.57
C THR A 80 11.70 5.85 -2.01
N LEU A 81 12.25 5.09 -1.06
CA LEU A 81 13.08 3.92 -1.34
C LEU A 81 12.32 2.85 -2.13
N LEU A 82 11.11 2.48 -1.69
CA LEU A 82 10.28 1.49 -2.38
C LEU A 82 9.92 1.93 -3.80
N THR A 83 9.60 3.21 -3.98
CA THR A 83 9.26 3.76 -5.30
C THR A 83 10.49 3.81 -6.21
N TYR A 84 11.63 4.24 -5.68
CA TYR A 84 12.89 4.32 -6.41
C TYR A 84 13.33 2.94 -6.93
N ILE A 85 13.25 1.89 -6.11
CA ILE A 85 13.54 0.53 -6.59
C ILE A 85 12.50 0.06 -7.61
N LEU A 86 11.22 0.36 -7.39
CA LEU A 86 10.14 -0.07 -8.30
C LEU A 86 10.27 0.56 -9.70
N VAL A 87 10.78 1.78 -9.80
CA VAL A 87 10.99 2.45 -11.08
C VAL A 87 12.27 2.00 -11.81
N GLY A 88 13.17 1.25 -11.13
CA GLY A 88 14.39 0.69 -11.70
C GLY A 88 15.69 1.28 -11.12
N GLY A 89 15.61 1.99 -10.01
CA GLY A 89 16.76 2.61 -9.37
C GLY A 89 17.78 1.62 -8.78
N GLU A 90 19.05 2.01 -8.84
CA GLU A 90 20.20 1.27 -8.31
C GLU A 90 20.24 1.23 -6.77
N LYS A 91 20.26 0.03 -6.19
CA LYS A 91 20.22 -0.20 -4.73
C LYS A 91 21.48 0.25 -3.99
N ASP A 92 22.61 0.27 -4.68
CA ASP A 92 23.96 0.52 -4.15
C ASP A 92 24.34 2.00 -4.19
N LYS A 93 23.48 2.89 -4.72
CA LYS A 93 23.70 4.34 -4.61
C LYS A 93 23.88 4.75 -3.16
N LYS A 94 24.87 5.63 -2.93
CA LYS A 94 25.23 6.12 -1.59
C LYS A 94 24.02 6.64 -0.80
N TRP A 95 23.17 7.47 -1.42
CA TRP A 95 22.01 8.03 -0.74
C TRP A 95 20.98 6.96 -0.34
N VAL A 96 20.86 5.87 -1.11
CA VAL A 96 20.00 4.72 -0.77
C VAL A 96 20.53 4.08 0.51
N GLN A 97 21.84 3.79 0.55
CA GLN A 97 22.49 3.18 1.71
C GLN A 97 22.45 4.09 2.96
N ASP A 98 22.68 5.40 2.78
CA ASP A 98 22.59 6.38 3.85
C ASP A 98 21.15 6.47 4.40
N THR A 99 20.13 6.47 3.54
CA THR A 99 18.70 6.45 3.94
C THR A 99 18.34 5.15 4.67
N MET A 100 18.86 4.01 4.21
CA MET A 100 18.68 2.72 4.86
C MET A 100 19.31 2.68 6.25
N GLY A 101 20.52 3.22 6.40
CA GLY A 101 21.19 3.38 7.68
C GLY A 101 20.39 4.27 8.63
N TRP A 102 19.89 5.40 8.14
CA TRP A 102 19.03 6.30 8.90
C TRP A 102 17.75 5.61 9.38
N LEU A 103 17.07 4.84 8.52
CA LEU A 103 15.87 4.08 8.90
C LEU A 103 16.14 3.10 10.05
N LYS A 104 17.25 2.36 10.00
CA LYS A 104 17.63 1.42 11.07
C LYS A 104 17.82 2.14 12.41
N GLN A 105 18.34 3.36 12.41
CA GLN A 105 18.51 4.18 13.62
C GLN A 105 17.17 4.68 14.21
N GLN A 106 16.10 4.72 13.40
CA GLN A 106 14.77 5.15 13.87
C GLN A 106 14.00 4.08 14.66
N GLN A 107 14.55 2.87 14.80
CA GLN A 107 13.89 1.79 15.54
C GLN A 107 13.70 2.17 17.01
N LEU A 108 12.47 1.98 17.51
CA LEU A 108 12.12 2.22 18.90
C LEU A 108 12.51 1.03 19.78
N LYS A 109 12.49 1.23 21.11
CA LYS A 109 12.86 0.20 22.10
C LYS A 109 11.98 -1.05 22.03
N ASP A 110 10.75 -0.92 21.56
CA ASP A 110 9.81 -2.04 21.39
C ASP A 110 10.11 -2.90 20.14
N GLY A 111 11.06 -2.48 19.29
CA GLY A 111 11.48 -3.19 18.09
C GLY A 111 10.74 -2.78 16.82
N GLY A 112 9.82 -1.81 16.88
CA GLY A 112 9.13 -1.29 15.70
C GLY A 112 9.56 0.13 15.30
N TRP A 113 8.77 0.73 14.42
CA TRP A 113 8.92 2.11 13.96
C TRP A 113 7.63 2.90 14.16
N HIS A 114 7.81 4.19 14.46
CA HIS A 114 6.78 5.20 14.30
C HIS A 114 6.95 5.89 12.92
N TRP A 115 5.95 6.62 12.45
CA TRP A 115 6.04 7.34 11.17
C TRP A 115 6.90 8.63 11.25
N LYS A 116 7.10 9.16 12.45
CA LYS A 116 7.98 10.29 12.76
C LYS A 116 9.38 9.82 13.17
N PRO A 117 10.42 10.63 12.98
CA PRO A 117 11.75 10.37 13.52
C PRO A 117 11.73 10.17 15.04
N LYS A 118 12.52 9.23 15.54
CA LYS A 118 12.57 8.85 16.96
C LYS A 118 12.91 10.03 17.88
N GLY A 119 13.76 10.96 17.41
CA GLY A 119 14.15 12.15 18.17
C GLY A 119 13.02 13.16 18.39
N GLU A 120 11.94 13.09 17.62
CA GLU A 120 10.78 14.00 17.72
C GLU A 120 9.64 13.41 18.56
N LEU A 121 9.82 12.21 19.08
CA LEU A 121 8.79 11.48 19.79
C LEU A 121 8.80 11.79 21.29
N PRO A 122 7.63 11.78 21.95
CA PRO A 122 7.58 11.76 23.40
C PRO A 122 8.22 10.47 23.95
N LEU A 123 8.70 10.52 25.20
CA LEU A 123 9.42 9.43 25.88
C LEU A 123 8.70 8.07 25.88
N ASN A 124 7.37 8.08 25.82
CA ASN A 124 6.50 6.90 25.86
C ASN A 124 5.84 6.57 24.51
N ALA A 125 6.32 7.16 23.41
CA ALA A 125 5.82 6.84 22.08
C ALA A 125 6.00 5.35 21.79
N ARG A 126 5.03 4.80 21.08
CA ARG A 126 5.00 3.40 20.67
C ARG A 126 5.10 3.28 19.17
N SER A 127 5.60 2.14 18.71
CA SER A 127 5.64 1.84 17.30
C SER A 127 4.25 1.55 16.73
N GLU A 128 4.13 1.73 15.43
CA GLU A 128 2.91 1.45 14.66
C GLU A 128 3.17 0.30 13.68
N ALA A 129 2.23 -0.64 13.60
CA ALA A 129 2.36 -1.82 12.76
C ALA A 129 2.55 -1.49 11.27
N TRP A 130 1.79 -0.52 10.76
CA TRP A 130 1.85 -0.15 9.34
C TRP A 130 3.20 0.50 8.97
N SER A 131 3.73 1.38 9.84
CA SER A 131 5.05 2.00 9.63
C SER A 131 6.14 0.94 9.73
N THR A 132 6.05 0.06 10.72
CA THR A 132 6.99 -1.05 10.90
C THR A 132 7.00 -2.01 9.70
N ALA A 133 5.82 -2.38 9.18
CA ALA A 133 5.72 -3.23 7.99
C ALA A 133 6.25 -2.53 6.73
N MET A 134 6.11 -1.21 6.62
CA MET A 134 6.66 -0.44 5.51
C MET A 134 8.19 -0.41 5.53
N VAL A 135 8.79 -0.24 6.72
CA VAL A 135 10.24 -0.32 6.91
C VAL A 135 10.74 -1.74 6.63
N PHE A 136 10.04 -2.76 7.12
CA PHE A 136 10.32 -4.16 6.78
C PHE A 136 10.35 -4.37 5.26
N ALA A 137 9.34 -3.87 4.54
CA ALA A 137 9.26 -4.00 3.09
C ALA A 137 10.45 -3.33 2.39
N ALA A 138 10.84 -2.12 2.81
CA ALA A 138 11.99 -1.41 2.24
C ALA A 138 13.31 -2.16 2.49
N LEU A 139 13.56 -2.56 3.75
CA LEU A 139 14.74 -3.34 4.15
C LEU A 139 14.84 -4.66 3.39
N LYS A 140 13.73 -5.39 3.31
CA LYS A 140 13.71 -6.67 2.61
C LYS A 140 13.97 -6.51 1.11
N THR A 141 13.45 -5.44 0.50
CA THR A 141 13.58 -5.17 -0.93
C THR A 141 15.01 -4.75 -1.32
N ILE A 142 15.69 -3.98 -0.47
CA ILE A 142 17.00 -3.39 -0.77
C ILE A 142 18.16 -4.24 -0.27
N ASP A 143 18.19 -4.55 1.02
CA ASP A 143 19.37 -5.14 1.68
C ASP A 143 19.42 -6.67 1.59
N GLY A 144 18.34 -7.32 1.15
CA GLY A 144 18.32 -8.77 1.00
C GLY A 144 18.58 -9.51 2.32
N ALA A 145 17.52 -9.75 3.09
CA ALA A 145 17.42 -10.91 3.97
C ALA A 145 18.58 -11.14 5.00
N ASN A 146 19.06 -10.13 5.73
CA ASN A 146 19.59 -10.44 7.07
C ASN A 146 18.44 -11.04 7.88
N THR A 147 18.40 -12.37 7.93
CA THR A 147 17.25 -13.14 8.41
C THR A 147 16.95 -12.82 9.86
N GLY A 148 17.97 -12.77 10.72
CA GLY A 148 17.81 -12.47 12.14
C GLY A 148 17.20 -11.09 12.40
N TYR A 149 17.63 -10.05 11.67
CA TYR A 149 17.04 -8.72 11.84
C TYR A 149 15.60 -8.65 11.31
N MET A 150 15.32 -9.27 10.16
CA MET A 150 13.97 -9.35 9.61
C MET A 150 13.01 -10.12 10.52
N ASP A 151 13.48 -11.20 11.14
CA ASP A 151 12.69 -12.02 12.07
C ASP A 151 12.31 -11.23 13.32
N ALA A 152 13.22 -10.41 13.87
CA ALA A 152 12.91 -9.54 15.00
C ALA A 152 11.79 -8.53 14.68
N ILE A 153 11.76 -7.97 13.46
CA ILE A 153 10.68 -7.08 13.01
C ILE A 153 9.36 -7.85 12.88
N LEU A 154 9.40 -9.07 12.35
CA LEU A 154 8.21 -9.93 12.27
C LEU A 154 7.68 -10.33 13.65
N GLU A 155 8.56 -10.57 14.64
CA GLU A 155 8.16 -10.83 16.02
C GLU A 155 7.46 -9.62 16.65
N PHE A 156 7.94 -8.40 16.41
CA PHE A 156 7.20 -7.18 16.78
C PHE A 156 5.79 -7.20 16.18
N LEU A 157 5.67 -7.43 14.87
CA LEU A 157 4.37 -7.43 14.18
C LEU A 157 3.42 -8.52 14.71
N LYS A 158 3.95 -9.72 15.04
CA LYS A 158 3.18 -10.81 15.66
C LYS A 158 2.67 -10.43 17.04
N ARG A 159 3.52 -9.83 17.88
CA ARG A 159 3.11 -9.36 19.21
C ARG A 159 2.06 -8.27 19.11
N ASP A 160 2.30 -7.28 18.26
CA ASP A 160 1.38 -6.15 18.06
C ASP A 160 0.00 -6.60 17.52
N TRP A 161 0.00 -7.61 16.65
CA TRP A 161 -1.24 -8.23 16.18
C TRP A 161 -2.05 -8.80 17.33
N LYS A 162 -1.43 -9.59 18.22
CA LYS A 162 -2.11 -10.21 19.37
C LYS A 162 -2.63 -9.19 20.37
N GLU A 163 -1.88 -8.13 20.61
CA GLU A 163 -2.23 -7.13 21.62
C GLU A 163 -3.25 -6.11 21.13
N ARG A 164 -3.16 -5.69 19.86
CA ARG A 164 -3.88 -4.50 19.36
C ARG A 164 -4.55 -4.69 18.01
N GLY A 165 -4.44 -5.86 17.37
CA GLY A 165 -4.95 -6.09 16.02
C GLY A 165 -4.40 -5.08 15.01
N TRP A 166 -3.12 -4.68 15.17
CA TRP A 166 -2.48 -3.62 14.38
C TRP A 166 -3.22 -2.27 14.41
N GLY A 167 -3.74 -1.88 15.58
CA GLY A 167 -4.47 -0.63 15.74
C GLY A 167 -5.85 -0.62 15.07
N GLY A 168 -6.42 -1.79 14.78
CA GLY A 168 -7.77 -1.94 14.23
C GLY A 168 -7.91 -1.66 12.73
N SER A 169 -6.81 -1.44 12.01
CA SER A 169 -6.78 -1.22 10.55
C SER A 169 -5.69 -2.06 9.88
N PRO A 170 -5.85 -3.40 9.87
CA PRO A 170 -4.79 -4.32 9.43
C PRO A 170 -4.44 -4.23 7.94
N GLU A 171 -5.35 -3.70 7.11
CA GLU A 171 -5.23 -3.68 5.66
C GLU A 171 -3.94 -2.99 5.15
N VAL A 172 -3.52 -1.90 5.78
CA VAL A 172 -2.30 -1.19 5.37
C VAL A 172 -1.05 -2.01 5.71
N THR A 173 -1.00 -2.58 6.91
CA THR A 173 0.09 -3.47 7.34
C THR A 173 0.21 -4.70 6.43
N MET A 174 -0.92 -5.30 6.06
CA MET A 174 -0.96 -6.45 5.14
C MET A 174 -0.38 -6.11 3.75
N ILE A 175 -0.67 -4.93 3.22
CA ILE A 175 -0.15 -4.49 1.91
C ILE A 175 1.39 -4.44 1.96
N TYR A 176 1.97 -3.84 3.01
CA TYR A 176 3.43 -3.74 3.11
C TYR A 176 4.10 -5.07 3.44
N LEU A 177 3.48 -5.91 4.27
CA LEU A 177 3.95 -7.29 4.48
C LEU A 177 4.03 -8.06 3.16
N SER A 178 3.03 -7.92 2.28
CA SER A 178 3.04 -8.50 0.93
C SER A 178 4.15 -7.94 0.04
N ILE A 179 4.42 -6.63 0.10
CA ILE A 179 5.56 -6.03 -0.63
C ILE A 179 6.88 -6.63 -0.13
N GLY A 180 7.01 -6.87 1.18
CA GLY A 180 8.14 -7.59 1.77
C GLY A 180 8.13 -9.11 1.56
N GLY A 181 7.23 -9.66 0.74
CA GLY A 181 7.18 -11.07 0.37
C GLY A 181 6.37 -11.98 1.31
N ILE A 182 5.66 -11.43 2.30
CA ILE A 182 4.80 -12.20 3.21
C ILE A 182 3.39 -12.29 2.63
N ASN A 183 2.95 -13.50 2.29
CA ASN A 183 1.65 -13.77 1.67
C ASN A 183 0.67 -14.49 2.61
N GLY A 184 -0.53 -14.79 2.11
CA GLY A 184 -1.60 -15.47 2.83
C GLY A 184 -1.30 -16.91 3.27
N ASN A 185 -0.16 -17.50 2.92
CA ASN A 185 0.28 -18.77 3.52
C ASN A 185 0.92 -18.57 4.89
N ASN A 186 1.44 -17.37 5.18
CA ASN A 186 1.99 -17.04 6.49
C ASN A 186 0.87 -16.94 7.54
N ARG A 187 1.11 -17.50 8.74
CA ARG A 187 0.15 -17.52 9.84
C ARG A 187 -0.40 -16.13 10.20
N ILE A 188 0.45 -15.11 10.28
CA ILE A 188 0.00 -13.76 10.68
C ILE A 188 -0.94 -13.15 9.64
N MET A 189 -0.68 -13.40 8.35
CA MET A 189 -1.55 -12.94 7.26
C MET A 189 -2.89 -13.68 7.29
N LYS A 190 -2.88 -15.00 7.55
CA LYS A 190 -4.14 -15.78 7.70
C LYS A 190 -4.99 -15.24 8.84
N GLU A 191 -4.39 -14.97 9.98
CA GLU A 191 -5.09 -14.41 11.14
C GLU A 191 -5.66 -13.02 10.84
N ALA A 192 -4.93 -12.16 10.11
CA ALA A 192 -5.39 -10.83 9.73
C ALA A 192 -6.50 -10.81 8.65
N ILE A 193 -6.55 -11.82 7.77
CA ILE A 193 -7.61 -11.95 6.75
C ILE A 193 -8.97 -12.22 7.38
N GLN A 194 -9.05 -13.02 8.44
CA GLN A 194 -10.32 -13.45 9.03
C GLN A 194 -11.21 -12.31 9.53
N PRO A 195 -10.73 -11.35 10.35
CA PRO A 195 -11.55 -10.24 10.79
C PRO A 195 -11.94 -9.31 9.63
N LEU A 196 -11.13 -9.21 8.57
CA LEU A 196 -11.54 -8.50 7.36
C LEU A 196 -12.72 -9.21 6.70
N ARG A 197 -12.68 -10.53 6.51
CA ARG A 197 -13.85 -11.26 5.96
C ARG A 197 -15.09 -11.13 6.84
N ALA A 198 -14.93 -11.29 8.16
CA ALA A 198 -16.03 -11.25 9.11
C ALA A 198 -16.71 -9.87 9.21
N SER A 199 -15.97 -8.79 8.94
CA SER A 199 -16.50 -7.42 9.00
C SER A 199 -17.11 -6.91 7.68
N GLN A 200 -17.14 -7.73 6.63
CA GLN A 200 -17.73 -7.35 5.36
C GLN A 200 -19.26 -7.25 5.47
N LEU A 201 -19.82 -6.12 5.03
CA LEU A 201 -21.24 -5.83 5.09
C LEU A 201 -22.04 -6.64 4.07
N PRO A 202 -23.38 -6.79 4.24
CA PRO A 202 -24.23 -7.51 3.27
C PRO A 202 -24.13 -6.99 1.84
N ASN A 203 -23.93 -5.68 1.65
CA ASN A 203 -23.74 -5.04 0.34
C ASN A 203 -22.37 -5.30 -0.30
N GLY A 204 -21.47 -6.04 0.35
CA GLY A 204 -20.12 -6.36 -0.12
C GLY A 204 -19.05 -5.33 0.22
N ALA A 205 -19.43 -4.17 0.77
CA ALA A 205 -18.49 -3.16 1.23
C ALA A 205 -17.88 -3.51 2.59
N TRP A 206 -16.91 -2.71 3.00
CA TRP A 206 -16.46 -2.65 4.39
C TRP A 206 -16.86 -1.33 5.06
N PRO A 207 -17.12 -1.33 6.38
CA PRO A 207 -17.37 -0.10 7.13
C PRO A 207 -16.17 0.84 7.03
N GLY A 208 -16.41 2.09 6.61
CA GLY A 208 -15.36 3.11 6.54
C GLY A 208 -14.90 3.60 7.92
N TYR A 209 -13.85 4.43 7.95
CA TYR A 209 -13.25 4.92 9.21
C TYR A 209 -14.09 5.94 9.97
N SER A 210 -15.18 6.44 9.39
CA SER A 210 -16.07 7.41 10.01
C SER A 210 -17.50 6.89 10.11
N ARG A 211 -18.27 7.45 11.05
CA ARG A 211 -19.71 7.17 11.19
C ARG A 211 -20.49 7.44 9.89
N LYS A 212 -20.07 8.41 9.07
CA LYS A 212 -20.72 8.72 7.78
C LYS A 212 -20.54 7.63 6.72
N THR A 213 -19.62 6.70 6.95
CA THR A 213 -19.21 5.66 6.00
C THR A 213 -19.36 4.25 6.57
N CYS A 214 -19.99 4.09 7.73
CA CYS A 214 -20.10 2.80 8.41
C CYS A 214 -20.92 1.77 7.63
N GLU A 215 -21.84 2.21 6.76
CA GLU A 215 -22.67 1.35 5.91
C GLU A 215 -22.01 0.97 4.56
N GLY A 216 -20.76 1.38 4.34
CA GLY A 216 -19.99 1.02 3.16
C GLY A 216 -19.07 2.14 2.69
N GLY A 217 -17.84 2.14 3.18
CA GLY A 217 -16.82 3.11 2.78
C GLY A 217 -16.15 2.72 1.47
N ILE A 218 -16.32 3.52 0.42
CA ILE A 218 -15.67 3.30 -0.90
C ILE A 218 -14.15 3.20 -0.74
N PHE A 219 -13.54 4.19 -0.07
CA PHE A 219 -12.10 4.22 0.17
C PHE A 219 -11.62 2.96 0.89
N LYS A 220 -12.19 2.66 2.06
CA LYS A 220 -11.79 1.50 2.87
C LYS A 220 -11.99 0.18 2.13
N THR A 221 -13.07 0.05 1.36
CA THR A 221 -13.30 -1.13 0.51
C THR A 221 -12.19 -1.30 -0.53
N CYS A 222 -11.74 -0.23 -1.18
CA CYS A 222 -10.63 -0.30 -2.14
C CYS A 222 -9.30 -0.70 -1.47
N VAL A 223 -9.01 -0.17 -0.28
CA VAL A 223 -7.80 -0.53 0.48
C VAL A 223 -7.85 -2.00 0.92
N ILE A 224 -8.99 -2.49 1.41
CA ILE A 224 -9.13 -3.89 1.81
C ILE A 224 -9.05 -4.83 0.60
N LEU A 225 -9.63 -4.48 -0.55
CA LEU A 225 -9.42 -5.24 -1.79
C LEU A 225 -7.94 -5.33 -2.15
N ASN A 226 -7.19 -4.22 -2.04
CA ASN A 226 -5.75 -4.24 -2.24
C ASN A 226 -5.05 -5.17 -1.23
N ALA A 227 -5.41 -5.10 0.05
CA ALA A 227 -4.82 -5.95 1.08
C ALA A 227 -5.10 -7.46 0.86
N LEU A 228 -6.34 -7.83 0.57
CA LEU A 228 -6.74 -9.23 0.33
C LEU A 228 -6.04 -9.79 -0.92
N THR A 229 -6.03 -9.03 -2.01
CA THR A 229 -5.35 -9.45 -3.26
C THR A 229 -3.83 -9.46 -3.12
N ALA A 230 -3.25 -8.53 -2.36
CA ALA A 230 -1.84 -8.56 -2.00
C ALA A 230 -1.49 -9.78 -1.13
N ALA A 231 -2.41 -10.24 -0.29
CA ALA A 231 -2.27 -11.49 0.45
C ALA A 231 -2.45 -12.75 -0.42
N GLY A 232 -2.78 -12.61 -1.71
CA GLY A 232 -2.91 -13.71 -2.65
C GLY A 232 -4.34 -14.24 -2.84
N LEU A 233 -5.35 -13.55 -2.32
CA LEU A 233 -6.74 -13.93 -2.56
C LEU A 233 -7.16 -13.47 -3.97
N GLY A 234 -7.66 -14.42 -4.76
CA GLY A 234 -8.10 -14.19 -6.14
C GLY A 234 -9.62 -14.10 -6.28
N LEU A 235 -10.09 -14.15 -7.53
CA LEU A 235 -11.53 -14.10 -7.88
C LEU A 235 -12.35 -15.31 -7.41
N ASN A 236 -11.71 -16.33 -6.84
CA ASN A 236 -12.40 -17.46 -6.21
C ASN A 236 -12.83 -17.15 -4.76
N ASP A 237 -12.31 -16.07 -4.17
CA ASP A 237 -12.67 -15.62 -2.83
C ASP A 237 -13.97 -14.79 -2.88
N GLU A 238 -14.98 -15.21 -2.10
CA GLU A 238 -16.28 -14.55 -2.09
C GLU A 238 -16.20 -13.11 -1.60
N SER A 239 -15.37 -12.82 -0.60
CA SER A 239 -15.21 -11.47 -0.08
C SER A 239 -14.60 -10.54 -1.11
N VAL A 240 -13.62 -11.01 -1.89
CA VAL A 240 -13.06 -10.26 -3.02
C VAL A 240 -14.13 -9.97 -4.06
N LEU A 241 -14.90 -10.98 -4.49
CA LEU A 241 -15.95 -10.79 -5.50
C LEU A 241 -17.03 -9.81 -5.06
N ARG A 242 -17.53 -9.93 -3.83
CA ARG A 242 -18.55 -9.03 -3.28
C ARG A 242 -18.03 -7.60 -3.15
N GLY A 243 -16.77 -7.42 -2.74
CA GLY A 243 -16.11 -6.12 -2.69
C GLY A 243 -15.97 -5.47 -4.07
N LEU A 244 -15.57 -6.24 -5.09
CA LEU A 244 -15.45 -5.75 -6.46
C LEU A 244 -16.81 -5.29 -7.01
N LYS A 245 -17.88 -6.05 -6.80
CA LYS A 245 -19.25 -5.66 -7.20
C LYS A 245 -19.70 -4.36 -6.55
N PHE A 246 -19.42 -4.20 -5.25
CA PHE A 246 -19.72 -2.96 -4.56
C PHE A 246 -18.98 -1.79 -5.20
N VAL A 247 -17.68 -1.93 -5.44
CA VAL A 247 -16.85 -0.87 -6.02
C VAL A 247 -17.24 -0.56 -7.46
N GLU A 248 -17.59 -1.57 -8.26
CA GLU A 248 -18.13 -1.41 -9.61
C GLU A 248 -19.37 -0.49 -9.60
N SER A 249 -20.31 -0.72 -8.66
CA SER A 249 -21.50 0.13 -8.51
C SER A 249 -21.19 1.58 -8.10
N LYS A 250 -19.96 1.87 -7.67
CA LYS A 250 -19.49 3.19 -7.22
C LYS A 250 -18.36 3.74 -8.07
N ILE A 251 -18.06 3.13 -9.22
CA ILE A 251 -16.86 3.41 -10.00
C ILE A 251 -16.78 4.87 -10.46
N ASP A 252 -17.91 5.48 -10.81
CA ASP A 252 -17.96 6.87 -11.25
C ASP A 252 -17.52 7.84 -10.15
N ARG A 253 -17.78 7.52 -8.87
CA ARG A 253 -17.28 8.33 -7.74
C ARG A 253 -15.76 8.24 -7.62
N ILE A 254 -15.18 7.08 -7.89
CA ILE A 254 -13.73 6.86 -7.86
C ILE A 254 -13.05 7.57 -9.04
N LEU A 255 -13.63 7.50 -10.23
CA LEU A 255 -13.13 8.19 -11.42
C LEU A 255 -13.21 9.72 -11.30
N ASN A 256 -14.12 10.23 -10.48
CA ASN A 256 -14.22 11.65 -10.12
C ASN A 256 -13.31 12.05 -8.95
N ALA A 257 -12.37 11.20 -8.54
CA ALA A 257 -11.36 11.56 -7.55
C ALA A 257 -10.59 12.83 -7.98
N ARG A 258 -10.30 13.68 -7.00
CA ARG A 258 -9.52 14.91 -7.15
C ARG A 258 -8.23 14.79 -6.36
N TRP A 259 -7.21 15.53 -6.79
CA TRP A 259 -5.97 15.66 -6.04
C TRP A 259 -6.25 16.16 -4.60
N GLY A 260 -5.53 15.62 -3.62
CA GLY A 260 -5.71 15.93 -2.20
C GLY A 260 -6.95 15.30 -1.53
N GLY A 261 -7.82 14.64 -2.29
CA GLY A 261 -8.98 13.92 -1.73
C GLY A 261 -8.66 12.44 -1.46
N VAL A 262 -9.26 11.86 -0.41
CA VAL A 262 -9.06 10.45 -0.03
C VAL A 262 -9.35 9.44 -1.15
N LEU A 263 -10.20 9.81 -2.11
CA LEU A 263 -10.56 8.93 -3.23
C LEU A 263 -9.41 8.70 -4.21
N ILE A 264 -8.36 9.53 -4.26
CA ILE A 264 -7.17 9.21 -5.07
C ILE A 264 -6.43 7.99 -4.51
N GLN A 265 -6.36 7.87 -3.19
CA GLN A 265 -5.78 6.70 -2.52
C GLN A 265 -6.67 5.46 -2.74
N GLY A 266 -8.00 5.66 -2.77
CA GLY A 266 -8.96 4.62 -3.16
C GLY A 266 -8.76 4.14 -4.60
N LEU A 267 -8.62 5.07 -5.55
CA LEU A 267 -8.32 4.78 -6.95
C LEU A 267 -7.01 4.00 -7.10
N CYS A 268 -5.94 4.43 -6.42
CA CYS A 268 -4.65 3.74 -6.41
C CYS A 268 -4.77 2.32 -5.84
N SER A 269 -5.48 2.15 -4.73
CA SER A 269 -5.68 0.85 -4.09
C SER A 269 -6.48 -0.10 -4.97
N LEU A 270 -7.56 0.39 -5.59
CA LEU A 270 -8.35 -0.37 -6.54
C LEU A 270 -7.51 -0.78 -7.75
N ALA A 271 -6.76 0.15 -8.36
CA ALA A 271 -5.90 -0.15 -9.49
C ALA A 271 -4.86 -1.24 -9.15
N SER A 272 -4.25 -1.17 -7.96
CA SER A 272 -3.35 -2.22 -7.46
C SER A 272 -4.03 -3.58 -7.36
N ALA A 273 -5.24 -3.62 -6.80
CA ALA A 273 -6.01 -4.85 -6.64
C ALA A 273 -6.37 -5.47 -8.00
N LEU A 274 -6.84 -4.65 -8.93
CA LEU A 274 -7.24 -5.09 -10.27
C LEU A 274 -6.06 -5.61 -11.10
N LEU A 275 -4.90 -4.96 -11.02
CA LEU A 275 -3.66 -5.44 -11.64
C LEU A 275 -3.27 -6.82 -11.11
N ARG A 276 -3.30 -7.03 -9.78
CA ARG A 276 -3.01 -8.33 -9.15
C ARG A 276 -4.00 -9.43 -9.56
N LEU A 277 -5.25 -9.05 -9.84
CA LEU A 277 -6.30 -9.96 -10.28
C LEU A 277 -6.29 -10.21 -11.81
N GLY A 278 -5.43 -9.51 -12.58
CA GLY A 278 -5.44 -9.59 -14.04
C GLY A 278 -6.73 -9.06 -14.66
N LEU A 279 -7.36 -8.06 -14.02
CA LEU A 279 -8.59 -7.41 -14.51
C LEU A 279 -8.29 -6.14 -15.33
N ILE A 280 -7.09 -5.58 -15.21
CA ILE A 280 -6.56 -4.47 -15.99
C ILE A 280 -5.06 -4.70 -16.24
N ASP A 281 -4.47 -3.99 -17.21
CA ASP A 281 -3.06 -4.09 -17.62
C ASP A 281 -2.24 -2.84 -17.32
#